data_AF-A0A817SPY6-F1
#
_entry.id   AF-A0A817SPY6-F1
#
_cell.length_a   1.000
_cell.length_b   1.000
_cell.length_c   1.000
_cell.angle_alpha   90.00
_cell.angle_beta   90.00
_cell.angle_gamma   90.00
#
_symmetry.space_group_name_H-M   'P 1'
#
loop_
_entity.id
_entity.type
_entity.pdbx_description
1 polymer ?
#
loop_
_entity_poly.entity_id
_entity_poly.type
_entity_poly.pdbx_seq_one_letter_code
_entity_poly.pdbx_strand_id
1 'polypeptide(L)' 'PIQNNLYEWHFTIRGPKDTEFEHGIYHGRILLPPEYPMKPPSIIFLT' A
#
# COMPACT_ATOMS: atom_id res chain seq x y z
N PRO A 1 5.41 9.96 6.64
CA PRO A 1 6.77 9.47 6.33
C PRO A 1 7.54 9.06 7.60
N ILE A 2 7.76 7.75 7.79
CA ILE A 2 8.80 7.29 8.71
C ILE A 2 10.11 7.60 7.97
N GLN A 3 10.77 8.69 8.35
CA GLN A 3 11.84 9.33 7.57
C GLN A 3 13.06 8.44 7.25
N ASN A 4 13.13 7.22 7.80
CA ASN A 4 14.28 6.32 7.69
C ASN A 4 14.03 5.00 6.91
N ASN A 5 12.86 4.78 6.30
CA ASN A 5 12.62 3.55 5.54
C ASN A 5 12.08 3.81 4.12
N LEU A 6 12.98 3.99 3.15
CA LEU A 6 12.64 4.15 1.73
C LEU A 6 12.05 2.87 1.10
N TYR A 7 12.14 1.72 1.79
CA TYR A 7 11.62 0.45 1.32
C TYR A 7 10.19 0.18 1.80
N GLU A 8 9.63 1.00 2.69
CA GLU A 8 8.27 0.85 3.21
C GLU A 8 7.45 2.12 2.96
N TRP A 9 6.41 1.98 2.14
CA TRP A 9 5.57 3.10 1.73
C TRP A 9 4.16 2.85 2.25
N HIS A 10 3.60 3.79 2.99
CA HIS A 10 2.22 3.71 3.47
C HIS A 10 1.31 4.43 2.48
N PHE A 11 0.13 3.85 2.22
CA PHE A 11 -0.86 4.42 1.33
C PHE A 11 -2.27 4.31 1.93
N THR A 12 -3.15 5.18 1.43
CA THR A 12 -4.58 5.13 1.71
C THR A 12 -5.31 5.16 0.38
N ILE A 13 -6.23 4.24 0.15
CA ILE A 13 -7.12 4.23 -1.01
C ILE A 13 -8.57 4.43 -0.57
N ARG A 14 -9.34 5.12 -1.41
CA ARG A 14 -10.79 5.18 -1.26
C ARG A 14 -11.41 4.03 -2.05
N GLY A 15 -12.46 3.44 -1.47
CA GLY A 15 -13.26 2.45 -2.16
C GLY A 15 -13.84 2.99 -3.47
N PRO A 16 -13.83 2.20 -4.55
CA PRO A 16 -14.43 2.60 -5.82
C PRO A 16 -15.92 2.90 -5.68
N LYS A 17 -16.41 3.85 -6.49
CA LYS A 17 -17.85 4.12 -6.62
C LYS A 17 -18.58 2.91 -7.22
N ASP A 18 -19.85 2.77 -6.87
CA ASP A 18 -20.74 1.73 -7.38
C ASP A 18 -20.27 0.31 -7.02
N THR A 19 -19.60 0.16 -5.87
CA THR A 19 -19.17 -1.14 -5.32
C THR A 19 -19.52 -1.25 -3.84
N GLU A 20 -19.50 -2.46 -3.29
CA GLU A 20 -19.72 -2.69 -1.84
C GLU A 20 -18.65 -2.03 -0.96
N PHE A 21 -17.53 -1.62 -1.56
CA PHE A 21 -16.43 -0.94 -0.88
C PHE A 21 -16.59 0.59 -0.94
N GLU A 22 -17.60 1.13 -1.63
CA GLU A 22 -17.82 2.56 -1.76
C GLU A 22 -17.87 3.24 -0.38
N HIS A 23 -17.31 4.46 -0.29
CA HIS A 23 -17.09 5.21 0.95
C HIS A 23 -16.09 4.59 1.94
N GLY A 24 -15.56 3.39 1.67
CA GLY A 24 -14.48 2.78 2.43
C GLY A 24 -13.16 3.57 2.32
N ILE A 25 -12.38 3.55 3.40
CA ILE A 25 -11.02 4.11 3.45
C ILE A 25 -10.10 2.98 3.89
N TYR A 26 -9.26 2.50 2.97
CA TYR A 26 -8.39 1.36 3.20
C TYR A 26 -6.96 1.81 3.32
N HIS A 27 -6.31 1.41 4.40
CA HIS A 27 -4.90 1.67 4.63
C HIS A 27 -4.10 0.44 4.24
N GLY A 28 -2.96 0.68 3.63
CA GLY A 28 -2.04 -0.38 3.27
C GLY A 28 -0.61 0.10 3.23
N ARG A 29 0.30 -0.84 2.98
CA ARG A 29 1.70 -0.55 2.76
C ARG A 29 2.28 -1.36 1.61
N ILE A 30 3.26 -0.77 0.96
CA ILE A 30 4.10 -1.39 -0.06
C ILE A 30 5.47 -1.66 0.58
N LEU A 31 5.93 -2.90 0.45
CA LEU A 31 7.27 -3.32 0.85
C LEU A 31 8.10 -3.58 -0.41
N LEU A 32 9.17 -2.80 -0.58
CA LEU A 32 10.14 -2.98 -1.65
C LEU A 32 11.24 -3.93 -1.15
N PRO A 33 11.46 -5.08 -1.81
CA PRO A 33 12.60 -5.92 -1.48
C PRO A 33 13.92 -5.22 -1.89
N PRO A 34 15.06 -5.59 -1.29
CA PRO A 34 16.38 -5.08 -1.68
C PRO A 34 16.69 -5.28 -3.17
N GLU A 35 16.15 -6.33 -3.79
CA GLU A 35 16.37 -6.66 -5.20
C GLU A 35 15.36 -6.00 -6.15
N TYR A 36 14.53 -5.07 -5.68
CA TYR A 36 13.67 -4.28 -6.57
C TYR A 36 14.52 -3.48 -7.58
N PRO A 37 14.19 -3.45 -8.88
CA PRO A 37 12.94 -3.93 -9.52
C PRO A 37 12.98 -5.39 -10.02
N MET A 38 14.06 -6.13 -9.79
CA MET A 38 14.19 -7.53 -10.22
C MET A 38 13.28 -8.50 -9.46
N LYS A 39 12.93 -8.16 -8.21
CA LYS A 39 11.84 -8.81 -7.46
C LYS A 39 10.65 -7.86 -7.29
N PRO A 40 9.40 -8.38 -7.33
CA PRO A 40 8.21 -7.55 -7.22
C PRO A 40 8.03 -6.99 -5.79
N PRO A 41 7.32 -5.87 -5.64
CA PRO A 41 6.94 -5.36 -4.34
C PRO A 41 5.84 -6.22 -3.71
N SER A 42 5.75 -6.22 -2.39
CA SER A 42 4.63 -6.81 -1.65
C SER A 42 3.65 -5.73 -1.20
N ILE A 43 2.35 -5.97 -1.41
CA ILE A 43 1.27 -5.05 -1.03
C ILE A 43 0.47 -5.70 0.09
N ILE A 44 0.28 -4.98 1.20
CA ILE A 44 -0.43 -5.46 2.38
C ILE A 44 -1.51 -4.46 2.74
N PHE A 45 -2.76 -4.92 2.85
CA PHE A 45 -3.85 -4.16 3.43
C PHE A 45 -3.85 -4.33 4.96
N LEU A 46 -4.04 -3.24 5.70
CA LEU A 46 -4.03 -3.20 7.17
C LEU A 46 -5.44 -3.08 7.77
N THR A 47 -6.42 -2.76 6.94
CA THR A 47 -7.85 -2.57 7.27
C THR A 47 -8.70 -3.25 6.23
#